data_AF-A0A7C5U7Q7-F1
#
_entry.id   AF-A0A7C5U7Q7-F1
#
_cell.length_a   1.000
_cell.length_b   1.000
_cell.length_c   1.000
_cell.angle_alpha   90.00
_cell.angle_beta   90.00
_cell.angle_gamma   90.00
#
_symmetry.space_group_name_H-M   'P 1'
#
loop_
_entity.id
_entity.type
_entity.pdbx_description
1 polymer ?
#
loop_
_entity_poly.entity_id
_entity_poly.type
_entity_poly.pdbx_seq_one_letter_code
_entity_poly.pdbx_strand_id
1 'polypeptide(L)' 'SFDEMVEIKGFDKPFKAVFIRAPRVDDWGPEVEVLSMLDNHPIMLRQKNVLVTSFHPELTDDTRVHEYFLRMVQEYKK' A
#
# COMPACT_ATOMS: atom_id res chain seq x y z
N SER A 1 15.45 0.66 -10.06
CA SER A 1 14.51 -0.13 -9.24
C SER A 1 15.21 -0.47 -7.95
N PHE A 2 14.46 -0.64 -6.88
CA PHE A 2 14.99 -1.06 -5.59
C PHE A 2 13.87 -1.75 -4.81
N ASP A 3 14.23 -2.43 -3.73
CA ASP A 3 13.29 -2.99 -2.78
C ASP A 3 13.64 -2.54 -1.36
N GLU A 4 12.62 -2.33 -0.54
CA GLU A 4 12.77 -1.91 0.86
C GLU A 4 11.75 -2.64 1.76
N MET A 5 12.14 -2.83 3.02
CA MET A 5 11.23 -3.33 4.04
C MET A 5 10.45 -2.16 4.63
N VAL A 6 9.13 -2.15 4.42
CA VAL A 6 8.27 -1.04 4.81
C VAL A 6 7.22 -1.47 5.83
N GLU A 7 6.95 -0.60 6.78
CA GLU A 7 5.85 -0.79 7.73
C GLU A 7 4.52 -0.41 7.07
N ILE A 8 3.53 -1.30 7.16
CA ILE A 8 2.18 -1.07 6.63
C ILE A 8 1.20 -1.17 7.79
N LYS A 9 0.36 -0.14 7.96
CA LYS A 9 -0.67 -0.10 9.01
C LYS A 9 -1.58 -1.33 8.90
N GLY A 10 -1.66 -2.08 9.99
CA GLY A 10 -2.47 -3.30 10.08
C GLY A 10 -1.73 -4.58 9.67
N PHE A 11 -0.43 -4.51 9.38
CA PHE A 11 0.42 -5.68 9.18
C PHE A 11 1.27 -5.92 10.44
N ASP A 12 1.45 -7.18 10.82
CA ASP A 12 2.20 -7.55 12.04
C ASP A 12 3.74 -7.55 11.86
N LYS A 13 4.20 -7.49 10.62
CA LYS A 13 5.62 -7.50 10.25
C LYS A 13 5.85 -6.63 9.02
N PRO A 14 7.06 -6.07 8.81
CA PRO A 14 7.35 -5.29 7.62
C PRO A 14 7.06 -6.07 6.33
N PHE A 15 6.75 -5.35 5.27
CA PHE A 15 6.45 -5.88 3.94
C PHE A 15 7.58 -5.53 2.97
N LYS A 16 7.98 -6.47 2.12
CA LYS A 16 8.98 -6.23 1.08
C LYS A 16 8.34 -5.50 -0.11
N ALA A 17 8.51 -4.18 -0.19
CA ALA A 17 7.98 -3.35 -1.27
C ALA A 17 9.00 -3.23 -2.42
N VAL A 18 8.59 -3.58 -3.64
CA VAL A 18 9.43 -3.52 -4.85
C VAL A 18 9.06 -2.30 -5.70
N PHE A 19 10.00 -1.40 -5.92
CA PHE A 19 9.77 -0.14 -6.65
C PHE A 19 10.45 -0.15 -8.02
N ILE A 20 9.66 -0.01 -9.10
CA ILE A 20 10.16 0.05 -10.49
C ILE A 20 9.61 1.31 -11.14
N ARG A 21 10.45 2.36 -11.22
CA ARG A 21 10.03 3.68 -11.72
C ARG A 21 8.75 4.17 -11.03
N ALA A 22 8.73 4.00 -9.70
CA ALA A 22 7.58 4.28 -8.87
C ALA A 22 7.17 5.76 -8.96
N PRO A 23 5.87 6.05 -9.08
CA PRO A 23 5.39 7.42 -8.95
C PRO A 23 5.59 7.92 -7.52
N ARG A 24 5.62 9.25 -7.36
CA ARG A 24 5.63 9.90 -6.05
C ARG A 24 4.30 10.62 -5.84
N VAL A 25 3.75 10.49 -4.63
CA VAL A 25 2.56 11.22 -4.21
C VAL A 25 3.01 12.52 -3.57
N ASP A 26 2.64 13.65 -4.18
CA ASP A 26 2.98 14.98 -3.67
C ASP A 26 1.90 15.59 -2.77
N ASP A 27 0.62 15.22 -2.97
CA ASP A 27 -0.50 15.72 -2.16
C ASP A 27 -1.64 14.70 -2.07
N TRP A 28 -2.46 14.78 -1.03
CA TRP A 28 -3.64 13.94 -0.81
C TRP A 28 -4.71 14.65 0.03
N GLY A 29 -5.98 14.29 -0.20
CA GLY A 29 -7.10 14.90 0.51
C GLY A 29 -7.23 14.45 1.98
N PRO A 30 -7.99 15.19 2.81
CA PRO A 30 -8.15 14.91 4.24
C PRO A 30 -8.89 13.59 4.55
N GLU A 31 -9.64 13.06 3.58
CA GLU A 31 -10.32 11.76 3.70
C GLU A 31 -9.43 10.57 3.34
N VAL A 32 -8.19 10.80 2.88
CA VAL A 32 -7.27 9.74 2.47
C VAL A 32 -6.52 9.21 3.69
N GLU A 33 -6.59 7.90 3.89
CA GLU A 33 -5.81 7.20 4.88
C GLU A 33 -4.44 6.80 4.30
N VAL A 34 -3.36 7.29 4.91
CA VAL A 34 -2.01 6.83 4.60
C VAL A 34 -1.74 5.54 5.37
N LEU A 35 -1.55 4.44 4.63
CA LEU A 35 -1.31 3.11 5.20
C LEU A 35 0.18 2.81 5.35
N SER A 36 1.03 3.42 4.53
CA SER A 36 2.49 3.23 4.61
C SER A 36 3.25 4.43 4.04
N MET A 37 4.40 4.71 4.62
CA MET A 37 5.31 5.79 4.22
C MET A 37 6.74 5.25 4.06
N LEU A 38 7.48 5.81 3.10
CA LEU A 38 8.92 5.61 2.93
C LEU A 38 9.55 6.98 2.70
N ASP A 39 10.58 7.34 3.47
CA ASP A 39 11.27 8.63 3.39
C ASP A 39 10.32 9.85 3.40
N ASN A 40 9.32 9.83 4.29
CA ASN A 40 8.25 10.84 4.38
C ASN A 40 7.35 10.97 3.15
N HIS A 41 7.40 10.02 2.22
CA HIS A 41 6.50 9.94 1.07
C HIS A 41 5.50 8.80 1.26
N PRO A 42 4.19 9.05 1.09
CA PRO A 42 3.20 7.98 1.08
C PRO A 42 3.45 6.99 -0.05
N ILE A 43 3.46 5.70 0.27
CA ILE A 43 3.67 4.62 -0.71
C ILE A 43 2.48 3.67 -0.81
N MET A 44 1.57 3.71 0.16
CA MET A 44 0.29 2.99 0.13
C MET A 44 -0.78 3.87 0.78
N LEU A 45 -1.87 4.14 0.05
CA LEU A 45 -2.97 4.97 0.52
C LEU A 45 -4.31 4.31 0.21
N ARG A 46 -5.32 4.64 1.02
CA ARG A 46 -6.69 4.18 0.83
C ARG A 46 -7.66 5.35 0.95
N GLN A 47 -8.65 5.37 0.07
CA GLN A 47 -9.83 6.23 0.22
C GLN A 47 -11.08 5.44 -0.14
N LYS A 48 -11.95 5.22 0.83
CA LYS A 48 -13.18 4.41 0.67
C LYS A 48 -12.85 3.03 0.07
N ASN A 49 -13.32 2.76 -1.15
CA ASN A 49 -13.13 1.51 -1.90
C ASN A 49 -11.93 1.55 -2.87
N VAL A 50 -11.11 2.60 -2.84
CA VAL A 50 -9.92 2.75 -3.69
C VAL A 50 -8.68 2.49 -2.85
N LEU A 51 -7.80 1.63 -3.36
CA LEU A 51 -6.48 1.34 -2.80
C LEU A 51 -5.42 1.66 -3.85
N VAL A 52 -4.38 2.39 -3.46
CA VAL A 52 -3.25 2.74 -4.33
C VAL A 52 -1.93 2.35 -3.67
N THR A 53 -0.99 1.90 -4.48
CA THR A 53 0.38 1.58 -4.07
C THR A 53 1.36 2.18 -5.08
N SER A 54 2.51 2.65 -4.62
CA SER A 54 3.61 3.12 -5.48
C SER A 54 4.63 2.01 -5.79
N PHE A 55 4.48 0.85 -5.15
CA PHE A 55 5.29 -0.35 -5.35
C PHE A 55 4.46 -1.44 -6.03
N HIS A 56 5.15 -2.52 -6.40
CA HIS A 56 4.60 -3.69 -7.05
C HIS A 56 4.42 -4.83 -6.05
N PRO A 57 3.26 -4.94 -5.36
CA PRO A 57 3.01 -6.03 -4.41
C PRO A 57 2.99 -7.41 -5.06
N GLU A 58 2.84 -7.49 -6.38
CA GLU A 58 2.84 -8.73 -7.17
C GLU A 58 4.23 -9.32 -7.41
N LEU A 59 5.29 -8.54 -7.17
CA LEU A 59 6.69 -8.96 -7.38
C LEU A 59 7.34 -9.55 -6.13
N THR A 60 6.53 -10.02 -5.19
CA THR A 60 6.94 -10.72 -3.97
C THR A 60 6.00 -11.90 -3.71
N ASP A 61 6.50 -12.93 -3.01
CA ASP A 61 5.67 -14.07 -2.58
C ASP A 61 4.74 -13.71 -1.40
N ASP A 62 4.86 -12.49 -0.86
CA ASP A 62 4.03 -12.00 0.25
C ASP A 62 2.67 -11.47 -0.26
N THR A 63 1.61 -12.22 0.04
CA THR A 63 0.24 -11.95 -0.45
C THR A 63 -0.54 -10.94 0.39
N ARG A 64 0.01 -10.42 1.50
CA ARG A 64 -0.77 -9.64 2.48
C ARG A 64 -1.43 -8.38 1.91
N VAL A 65 -0.82 -7.72 0.94
CA VAL A 65 -1.43 -6.55 0.25
C VAL A 65 -2.62 -6.97 -0.61
N HIS A 66 -2.51 -8.09 -1.32
CA HIS A 66 -3.62 -8.65 -2.09
C HIS A 66 -4.76 -9.12 -1.18
N GLU A 67 -4.43 -9.76 -0.06
CA GLU A 67 -5.40 -10.15 0.97
C GLU A 67 -6.11 -8.94 1.59
N TYR A 68 -5.37 -7.86 1.87
CA TYR A 68 -5.95 -6.60 2.32
C TYR A 68 -6.98 -6.06 1.33
N PHE A 69 -6.65 -6.04 0.04
CA PHE A 69 -7.59 -5.62 -1.01
C PHE A 69 -8.81 -6.55 -1.09
N LEU A 70 -8.63 -7.87 -1.03
CA LEU A 70 -9.75 -8.82 -1.03
C LEU A 70 -10.68 -8.62 0.18
N ARG A 71 -10.12 -8.31 1.37
CA ARG A 71 -10.93 -7.95 2.55
C ARG A 71 -11.77 -6.69 2.29
N MET A 72 -11.21 -5.66 1.67
CA MET A 72 -11.97 -4.46 1.28
C MET A 72 -13.15 -4.82 0.35
N VAL A 73 -12.94 -5.72 -0.60
CA VAL A 73 -14.01 -6.19 -1.51
C VAL A 73 -15.11 -6.93 -0.76
N GLN A 74 -14.75 -7.75 0.23
CA GLN A 74 -15.74 -8.46 1.06
C GLN A 74 -16.52 -7.49 1.97
N GLU A 75 -15.86 -6.48 2.52
CA GLU A 75 -16.50 -5.43 3.32
C GLU A 75 -17.48 -4.60 2.48
N TYR A 76 -17.15 -4.30 1.23
CA TYR A 76 -18.02 -3.53 0.33
C TYR A 76 -19.30 -4.29 -0.09
N LYS A 77 -19.26 -5.62 -0.12
CA LYS A 77 -20.42 -6.46 -0.47
C LYS A 77 -21.46 -6.59 0.65
N LYS A 78 -21.11 -6.21 1.88
CA LYS A 78 -22.02 -6.23 3.03
C LYS A 78 -22.87 -4.97 3.07
#